data_AF-M0M6D5-F1
#
_entry.id   AF-M0M6D5-F1
#
_cell.length_a   1.000
_cell.length_b   1.000
_cell.length_c   1.000
_cell.angle_alpha   90.00
_cell.angle_beta   90.00
_cell.angle_gamma   90.00
#
_symmetry.space_group_name_H-M   'P 1'
#
loop_
_entity.id
_entity.type
_entity.pdbx_description
1 polymer ?
#
loop_
_entity_poly.entity_id
_entity_poly.type
_entity_poly.pdbx_seq_one_letter_code
_entity_poly.pdbx_strand_id
1 'polypeptide(L)'
;MSVNDYSDTTDESMPDTPDGPRPLVDLTGFQRDVLFVLISLDGSNPSGTDVKRHLRETYDEAINHGRLYQNLRDLVDGGLVEKRPVDGRTNAYRVSPAARDRLEAHTAWGECCLLALETEEPGDGG
;
A
#
# COMPACT_ATOMS: atom_id res chain seq x y z
N MET A 1 -50.04 30.02 13.20
CA MET A 1 -49.54 31.05 12.26
C MET A 1 -48.49 31.83 13.03
N SER A 2 -47.20 31.77 12.72
CA SER A 2 -46.57 31.56 11.43
C SER A 2 -45.49 30.49 11.48
N VAL A 3 -45.49 29.67 10.43
CA VAL A 3 -44.33 28.89 10.01
C VAL A 3 -43.30 29.88 9.50
N ASN A 4 -42.06 29.80 9.99
CA ASN A 4 -40.93 30.33 9.23
C ASN A 4 -40.11 29.13 8.79
N ASP A 5 -40.33 28.82 7.52
CA ASP A 5 -39.64 27.91 6.65
C ASP A 5 -38.17 28.36 6.57
N TYR A 6 -37.24 27.52 7.02
CA TYR A 6 -35.83 27.66 6.70
C TYR A 6 -35.50 26.51 5.75
N SER A 7 -35.94 26.69 4.52
CA SER A 7 -35.50 25.90 3.39
C SER A 7 -34.00 26.10 3.19
N ASP A 8 -33.31 24.98 3.04
CA ASP A 8 -32.31 24.77 1.99
C ASP A 8 -31.07 25.67 2.01
N THR A 9 -29.93 25.09 2.38
CA THR A 9 -28.65 25.11 1.65
C THR A 9 -27.52 24.81 2.63
N THR A 10 -27.19 23.53 2.69
CA THR A 10 -25.82 23.02 2.63
C THR A 10 -26.00 21.56 2.20
N ASP A 11 -25.94 21.26 0.90
CA ASP A 11 -24.70 20.81 0.26
C ASP A 11 -23.45 20.92 1.16
N GLU A 12 -23.51 20.30 2.34
CA GLU A 12 -22.31 19.78 2.96
C GLU A 12 -21.91 18.60 2.06
N SER A 13 -21.11 18.92 1.04
CA SER A 13 -20.09 18.00 0.55
C SER A 13 -19.37 17.47 1.79
N MET A 14 -19.88 16.34 2.30
CA MET A 14 -19.24 15.55 3.33
C MET A 14 -17.78 15.43 2.89
N PRO A 15 -16.81 15.82 3.73
CA PRO A 15 -15.43 15.67 3.35
C PRO A 15 -15.22 14.21 2.96
N ASP A 16 -14.69 14.01 1.77
CA ASP A 16 -14.43 12.72 1.14
C ASP A 16 -13.25 12.04 1.87
N THR A 17 -13.43 11.80 3.18
CA THR A 17 -12.41 11.25 4.06
C THR A 17 -12.80 9.81 4.40
N PRO A 18 -12.31 8.81 3.65
CA PRO A 18 -12.36 7.45 4.14
C PRO A 18 -11.24 7.30 5.18
N ASP A 19 -11.51 7.69 6.42
CA ASP A 19 -10.64 7.45 7.61
C ASP A 19 -10.66 5.97 8.06
N GLY A 20 -11.00 5.06 7.15
CA GLY A 20 -11.05 3.62 7.38
C GLY A 20 -9.90 2.90 6.68
N PRO A 21 -9.50 1.72 7.20
CA PRO A 21 -8.59 0.84 6.47
C PRO A 21 -9.14 0.54 5.07
N ARG A 22 -8.30 0.64 4.05
CA ARG A 22 -8.72 0.49 2.64
C ARG A 22 -7.74 -0.37 1.86
N PRO A 23 -8.23 -1.25 0.97
CA PRO A 23 -7.36 -2.07 0.16
C PRO A 23 -6.63 -1.24 -0.89
N LEU A 24 -5.35 -1.52 -1.08
CA LEU A 24 -4.54 -0.94 -2.14
C LEU A 24 -4.73 -1.77 -3.43
N VAL A 25 -5.84 -1.51 -4.13
CA VAL A 25 -6.31 -2.31 -5.28
C VAL A 25 -5.74 -1.87 -6.63
N ASP A 26 -5.25 -0.64 -6.71
CA ASP A 26 -4.63 -0.09 -7.92
C ASP A 26 -3.19 -0.61 -8.14
N LEU A 27 -2.62 -1.29 -7.14
CA LEU A 27 -1.35 -1.99 -7.25
C LEU A 27 -1.54 -3.50 -7.33
N THR A 28 -0.73 -4.14 -8.16
CA THR A 28 -0.63 -5.61 -8.17
C THR A 28 -0.07 -6.13 -6.84
N GLY A 29 -0.35 -7.40 -6.50
CA GLY A 29 0.27 -8.05 -5.34
C GLY A 29 1.79 -7.92 -5.34
N PHE A 30 2.42 -8.14 -6.50
CA PHE A 30 3.87 -8.03 -6.64
C PHE A 30 4.41 -6.61 -6.42
N GLN A 31 3.68 -5.57 -6.84
CA GLN A 31 4.07 -4.18 -6.54
C GLN A 31 4.00 -3.90 -5.04
N ARG A 32 2.97 -4.39 -4.34
CA ARG A 32 2.85 -4.26 -2.89
C ARG A 32 3.99 -4.98 -2.18
N ASP A 33 4.34 -6.18 -2.62
CA ASP A 33 5.46 -6.94 -2.06
C ASP A 33 6.80 -6.22 -2.29
N VAL A 34 7.03 -5.66 -3.48
CA VAL A 34 8.22 -4.83 -3.75
C VAL A 34 8.30 -3.68 -2.76
N LEU A 35 7.19 -2.99 -2.47
CA LEU A 35 7.18 -1.90 -1.51
C LEU A 35 7.46 -2.38 -0.07
N PHE A 36 6.88 -3.50 0.36
CA PHE A 36 7.18 -4.10 1.67
C PHE A 36 8.67 -4.46 1.81
N VAL A 37 9.26 -5.05 0.76
CA VAL A 37 10.69 -5.35 0.73
C VAL A 37 11.54 -4.08 0.77
N LEU A 38 11.15 -3.02 0.07
CA LEU A 38 11.87 -1.75 0.15
C LEU A 38 11.79 -1.13 1.56
N ILE A 39 10.64 -1.25 2.23
CA ILE A 39 10.46 -0.83 3.63
C ILE A 39 11.34 -1.65 4.58
N SER A 40 11.40 -2.97 4.40
CA SER A 40 12.23 -3.83 5.26
C SER A 40 13.73 -3.54 5.13
N LEU A 41 14.14 -3.03 3.96
CA LEU A 41 15.53 -2.68 3.65
C LEU A 41 15.85 -1.19 3.82
N ASP A 42 14.93 -0.35 4.32
CA ASP A 42 15.01 1.12 4.26
C ASP A 42 16.30 1.73 4.88
N GLY A 43 16.89 1.06 5.87
CA GLY A 43 18.15 1.46 6.50
C GLY A 43 19.42 1.26 5.66
N SER A 44 19.34 0.58 4.51
CA SER A 44 20.50 0.14 3.71
C SER A 44 20.66 0.84 2.37
N ASN A 45 19.74 1.73 1.99
CA ASN A 45 19.66 2.31 0.63
C ASN A 45 19.66 1.21 -0.46
N PRO A 46 18.65 0.31 -0.47
CA PRO A 46 18.69 -0.92 -1.24
C PRO A 46 18.76 -0.66 -2.75
N SER A 47 19.63 -1.39 -3.42
CA SER A 47 19.66 -1.42 -4.89
C SER A 47 18.56 -2.35 -5.43
N GLY A 48 18.26 -2.23 -6.73
CA GLY A 48 17.37 -3.19 -7.40
C GLY A 48 17.84 -4.64 -7.31
N THR A 49 19.15 -4.87 -7.13
CA THR A 49 19.72 -6.20 -6.91
C THR A 49 19.42 -6.72 -5.50
N ASP A 50 19.44 -5.85 -4.49
CA ASP A 50 19.13 -6.23 -3.11
C ASP A 50 17.66 -6.57 -2.96
N VAL A 51 16.78 -5.75 -3.55
CA VAL A 51 15.34 -6.03 -3.65
C VAL A 51 15.11 -7.38 -4.34
N LYS A 52 15.79 -7.64 -5.46
CA LYS A 52 15.69 -8.92 -6.17
C LYS A 52 16.14 -10.10 -5.33
N ARG A 53 17.20 -9.95 -4.52
CA ARG A 53 17.70 -11.01 -3.65
C ARG A 53 16.63 -11.35 -2.61
N HIS A 54 16.11 -10.35 -1.91
CA HIS A 54 15.12 -10.54 -0.86
C HIS A 54 13.81 -11.15 -1.40
N LEU A 55 13.31 -10.67 -2.54
CA LEU A 55 12.12 -11.25 -3.18
C LEU A 55 12.31 -12.72 -3.59
N ARG A 56 13.50 -13.12 -4.05
CA ARG A 56 13.75 -14.53 -4.39
C ARG A 56 13.72 -15.44 -3.16
N GLU A 57 14.19 -14.94 -2.01
CA GLU A 57 14.14 -15.68 -0.75
C GLU A 57 12.68 -15.88 -0.29
N THR A 58 11.80 -14.89 -0.52
CA THR A 58 10.37 -14.99 -0.18
C THR A 58 9.58 -15.89 -1.12
N TYR A 59 9.83 -15.80 -2.43
CA TYR A 59 9.03 -16.47 -3.45
C TYR A 59 9.49 -17.90 -3.78
N ASP A 60 10.62 -18.35 -3.22
CA ASP A 60 11.28 -19.65 -3.50
C ASP A 60 11.50 -19.93 -5.00
N GLU A 61 11.51 -18.88 -5.83
CA GLU A 61 11.67 -18.98 -7.29
C GLU A 61 12.55 -17.86 -7.85
N ALA A 62 12.99 -18.06 -9.11
CA ALA A 62 13.75 -17.06 -9.83
C ALA A 62 12.87 -15.90 -10.31
N ILE A 63 12.92 -14.77 -9.59
CA ILE A 63 12.30 -13.53 -10.04
C ILE A 63 12.93 -13.07 -11.37
N ASN A 64 12.10 -12.92 -12.41
CA ASN A 64 12.51 -12.37 -13.69
C ASN A 64 13.01 -10.92 -13.52
N HIS A 65 14.19 -10.61 -14.07
CA HIS A 65 14.80 -9.28 -13.98
C HIS A 65 13.92 -8.20 -14.62
N GLY A 66 13.45 -8.41 -15.86
CA GLY A 66 12.60 -7.46 -16.56
C GLY A 66 11.31 -7.16 -15.78
N ARG A 67 10.70 -8.18 -15.17
CA ARG A 67 9.52 -8.01 -14.32
C ARG A 67 9.79 -7.06 -13.15
N LEU A 68 10.86 -7.30 -12.37
CA LEU A 68 11.18 -6.45 -11.23
C LEU A 68 11.44 -4.99 -11.65
N TYR A 69 12.25 -4.78 -12.69
CA TYR A 69 12.62 -3.43 -13.10
C TYR A 69 11.48 -2.67 -13.78
N GLN A 70 10.56 -3.36 -14.46
CA GLN A 70 9.33 -2.75 -14.93
C GLN A 70 8.47 -2.27 -13.76
N ASN A 71 8.28 -3.11 -12.73
CA ASN A 71 7.50 -2.73 -11.56
C ASN A 71 8.16 -1.60 -10.75
N LEU A 72 9.48 -1.61 -10.58
CA LEU A 72 10.20 -0.50 -9.95
C LEU A 72 10.03 0.80 -10.74
N ARG A 73 10.04 0.74 -12.08
CA ARG A 73 9.77 1.92 -12.92
C ARG A 73 8.35 2.43 -12.69
N ASP A 74 7.35 1.55 -12.77
CA ASP A 74 5.95 1.94 -12.61
C ASP A 74 5.69 2.56 -11.23
N LEU A 75 6.31 2.03 -10.17
CA LEU A 75 6.23 2.57 -8.82
C LEU A 75 6.93 3.92 -8.66
N VAL A 76 8.03 4.15 -9.40
CA VAL A 76 8.71 5.45 -9.45
C VAL A 76 7.87 6.48 -10.21
N ASP A 77 7.34 6.10 -11.37
CA ASP A 77 6.50 6.96 -12.20
C ASP A 77 5.20 7.34 -11.46
N GLY A 78 4.67 6.42 -10.65
CA GLY A 78 3.53 6.67 -9.76
C GLY A 78 3.85 7.46 -8.48
N GLY A 79 5.10 7.88 -8.27
CA GLY A 79 5.52 8.64 -7.08
C GLY A 79 5.53 7.84 -5.78
N LEU A 80 5.39 6.51 -5.84
CA LEU A 80 5.36 5.64 -4.67
C LEU A 80 6.76 5.28 -4.19
N VAL A 81 7.73 5.26 -5.10
CA VAL A 81 9.14 4.99 -4.83
C VAL A 81 9.99 6.15 -5.33
N GLU A 82 10.88 6.64 -4.48
CA GLU A 82 11.95 7.53 -4.87
C GLU A 82 13.13 6.72 -5.40
N LYS A 83 13.67 7.15 -6.54
CA LYS A 83 14.90 6.61 -7.12
C LYS A 83 16.03 7.60 -6.91
N ARG A 84 17.13 7.15 -6.29
CA ARG A 84 18.34 7.94 -6.06
C ARG A 84 19.53 7.30 -6.79
N PRO A 85 20.19 8.00 -7.72
CA PRO A 85 21.42 7.52 -8.32
C PRO A 85 22.51 7.36 -7.24
N VAL A 86 23.13 6.18 -7.17
CA VAL A 86 24.28 5.91 -6.28
C VAL A 86 25.57 6.09 -7.07
N ASP A 87 25.60 5.55 -8.29
CA ASP A 87 26.68 5.71 -9.25
C ASP A 87 26.11 5.73 -10.69
N GLY A 88 26.97 5.74 -11.71
CA GLY A 88 26.55 5.77 -13.12
C GLY A 88 25.72 4.56 -13.59
N ARG A 89 25.61 3.50 -12.80
CA ARG A 89 24.90 2.24 -13.12
C ARG A 89 23.94 1.78 -12.02
N THR A 90 24.18 2.16 -10.77
CA THR A 90 23.44 1.69 -9.60
C THR A 90 22.47 2.76 -9.10
N ASN A 91 21.23 2.35 -8.84
CA ASN A 91 20.22 3.19 -8.21
C ASN A 91 19.78 2.56 -6.89
N ALA A 92 19.65 3.40 -5.87
CA ALA A 92 18.96 3.07 -4.64
C ALA A 92 17.49 3.47 -4.73
N TYR A 93 16.65 2.73 -4.03
CA TYR A 93 15.21 2.93 -4.02
C TYR A 93 14.72 3.11 -2.58
N ARG A 94 13.76 4.00 -2.39
CA ARG A 94 13.14 4.29 -1.09
C ARG A 94 11.65 4.47 -1.26
N VAL A 95 10.85 3.90 -0.36
CA VAL A 95 9.40 4.11 -0.38
C VAL A 95 9.09 5.52 0.08
N SER A 96 8.19 6.21 -0.64
CA SER A 96 7.73 7.55 -0.24
C SER A 96 6.87 7.48 1.04
N PRO A 97 6.78 8.56 1.83
CA PRO A 97 5.88 8.63 2.97
C PRO A 97 4.42 8.29 2.59
N ALA A 98 3.93 8.86 1.48
CA ALA A 98 2.56 8.61 1.02
C ALA A 98 2.31 7.13 0.65
N ALA A 99 3.30 6.44 0.08
CA ALA A 99 3.19 5.01 -0.20
C ALA A 99 3.18 4.17 1.07
N ARG A 100 3.93 4.58 2.11
CA ARG A 100 3.90 3.94 3.43
C ARG A 100 2.51 4.07 4.07
N ASP A 101 1.92 5.26 4.09
CA ASP A 101 0.57 5.48 4.63
C ASP A 101 -0.47 4.62 3.91
N ARG A 102 -0.37 4.51 2.57
CA ARG A 102 -1.25 3.67 1.76
C ARG A 102 -1.08 2.17 2.05
N LEU A 103 0.13 1.71 2.34
CA LEU A 103 0.36 0.32 2.74
C LEU A 103 -0.15 0.05 4.14
N GLU A 104 0.01 0.97 5.09
CA GLU A 104 -0.53 0.84 6.44
C GLU A 104 -2.06 0.72 6.40
N ALA A 105 -2.73 1.56 5.61
CA ALA A 105 -4.18 1.44 5.40
C ALA A 105 -4.59 0.10 4.75
N HIS A 106 -3.76 -0.44 3.85
CA HIS A 106 -4.00 -1.75 3.23
C HIS A 106 -3.81 -2.91 4.19
N THR A 107 -2.76 -2.87 5.01
CA THR A 107 -2.49 -3.88 6.04
C THR A 107 -3.61 -3.89 7.07
N ALA A 108 -3.99 -2.72 7.59
CA ALA A 108 -5.10 -2.60 8.53
C ALA A 108 -6.42 -3.15 7.95
N TRP A 109 -6.65 -2.98 6.64
CA TRP A 109 -7.82 -3.55 5.99
C TRP A 109 -7.77 -5.08 6.00
N GLY A 110 -6.62 -5.67 5.69
CA GLY A 110 -6.42 -7.11 5.75
C GLY A 110 -6.61 -7.65 7.17
N GLU A 111 -6.06 -6.97 8.18
CA GLU A 111 -6.24 -7.30 9.59
C GLU A 111 -7.71 -7.25 10.01
N CYS A 112 -8.44 -6.19 9.64
CA CYS A 112 -9.88 -6.10 9.90
C CYS A 112 -10.64 -7.27 9.26
N CYS A 113 -10.30 -7.66 8.04
CA CYS A 113 -10.93 -8.81 7.38
C CYS A 113 -10.65 -10.13 8.11
N LEU A 114 -9.46 -10.32 8.66
CA LEU A 114 -9.10 -11.54 9.40
C LEU A 114 -9.81 -11.60 10.76
N LEU A 115 -9.83 -10.50 11.51
CA LEU A 115 -10.46 -10.42 12.84
C LEU A 115 -12.00 -10.50 12.78
N ALA A 116 -12.61 -10.02 11.69
CA ALA A 116 -14.05 -10.13 11.47
C ALA A 116 -14.52 -11.60 11.32
N LEU A 117 -13.62 -12.52 10.99
CA LEU A 117 -13.94 -13.96 10.89
C LEU A 117 -13.93 -14.67 12.25
N GLU A 118 -13.39 -14.02 13.29
CA GLU A 118 -13.27 -14.59 14.64
C GLU A 118 -14.45 -14.25 15.56
N THR A 119 -15.46 -13.52 15.05
CA THR A 119 -16.59 -13.00 15.87
C THR A 119 -17.94 -13.71 15.66
N GLU A 120 -18.01 -14.71 14.79
CA GLU A 120 -19.20 -15.54 14.58
C GLU A 120 -19.08 -16.84 15.40
N GLU A 121 -19.14 -16.75 16.73
CA GLU A 121 -19.56 -17.88 17.56
C GLU A 121 -21.10 -17.92 17.52
N PRO A 122 -21.73 -18.96 16.96
CA PRO A 122 -23.18 -19.06 16.97
C PRO A 122 -23.64 -19.30 18.39
N GLY A 123 -24.26 -18.29 18.99
CA GLY A 123 -25.13 -18.49 20.13
C GLY A 123 -26.38 -19.25 19.67
N ASP A 124 -26.48 -20.53 20.04
CA ASP A 124 -27.73 -21.28 20.26
C ASP A 124 -27.36 -22.57 21.01
N GLY A 125 -27.93 -22.99 22.13
CA GLY A 125 -29.15 -22.61 22.84
C GLY A 125 -29.57 -23.84 23.66
N GLY A 126 -29.98 -23.65 24.91
CA GLY A 126 -30.49 -24.73 25.79
C GLY A 126 -30.07 -24.61 27.24
#